data_AF-A0A376U8E0-F1
#
_entry.id   AF-A0A376U8E0-F1
#
_cell.length_a   1.000
_cell.length_b   1.000
_cell.length_c   1.000
_cell.angle_alpha   90.00
_cell.angle_beta   90.00
_cell.angle_gamma   90.00
#
_symmetry.space_group_name_H-M   'P 1'
#
loop_
_entity.id
_entity.type
_entity.pdbx_description
1 polymer ?
#
loop_
_entity_poly.entity_id
_entity_poly.type
_entity_poly.pdbx_seq_one_letter_code
_entity_poly.pdbx_strand_id
1 'polypeptide(L)'
;MEYFDMRKMSVNLWRNAAGETREIALSHRQNVIFTGVPALHPSRANGEFSLFPGMERIVTLLEGGEMFLESADRFNHTLKPLQPFAFAADQVVKAKTDGRADVDGFQHHDTPGCL
;
A
#
# COMPACT_ATOMS: atom_id res chain seq x y z
N MET A 1 -16.59 -11.93 15.49
CA MET A 1 -15.95 -11.86 14.17
C MET A 1 -16.57 -10.67 13.47
N GLU A 2 -15.81 -9.59 13.30
CA GLU A 2 -16.28 -8.41 12.58
C GLU A 2 -15.93 -8.55 11.11
N TYR A 3 -16.85 -8.14 10.23
CA TYR A 3 -16.66 -8.17 8.79
C TYR A 3 -16.64 -6.73 8.28
N PHE A 4 -15.66 -6.42 7.43
CA PHE A 4 -15.58 -5.13 6.75
C PHE A 4 -16.17 -5.26 5.34
N ASP A 5 -17.15 -4.41 5.03
CA ASP A 5 -17.76 -4.32 3.71
C ASP A 5 -17.12 -3.15 2.96
N MET A 6 -16.27 -3.44 1.98
CA MET A 6 -15.52 -2.43 1.21
C MET A 6 -16.39 -1.32 0.63
N ARG A 7 -17.67 -1.61 0.31
CA ARG A 7 -18.60 -0.63 -0.27
C ARG A 7 -19.11 0.38 0.75
N LYS A 8 -18.99 0.07 2.05
CA LYS A 8 -19.45 0.91 3.16
C LYS A 8 -18.31 1.68 3.84
N MET A 9 -17.08 1.44 3.43
CA MET A 9 -15.91 2.08 4.01
C MET A 9 -15.70 3.51 3.49
N SER A 10 -15.23 4.39 4.36
CA SER A 10 -14.85 5.76 3.99
C SER A 10 -13.65 5.77 3.05
N VAL A 11 -13.74 6.60 2.02
CA VAL A 11 -12.72 6.76 0.99
C VAL A 11 -11.92 8.03 1.25
N ASN A 12 -10.60 7.89 1.38
CA ASN A 12 -9.65 8.99 1.45
C ASN A 12 -8.93 9.11 0.10
N LEU A 13 -9.20 10.19 -0.63
CA LEU A 13 -8.49 10.47 -1.88
C LEU A 13 -7.04 10.87 -1.59
N TRP A 14 -6.12 10.41 -2.43
CA TRP A 14 -4.74 10.83 -2.35
C TRP A 14 -4.61 12.31 -2.69
N ARG A 15 -3.66 13.02 -2.05
CA ARG A 15 -3.39 14.43 -2.34
C ARG A 15 -3.03 14.69 -3.82
N ASN A 16 -2.38 13.73 -4.47
CA ASN A 16 -2.04 13.79 -5.89
C ASN A 16 -3.17 13.31 -6.82
N ALA A 17 -4.33 12.93 -6.26
CA ALA A 17 -5.49 12.39 -6.96
C ALA A 17 -5.17 11.18 -7.88
N ALA A 18 -4.05 10.49 -7.62
CA ALA A 18 -3.62 9.29 -8.36
C ALA A 18 -4.32 8.02 -7.87
N GLY A 19 -4.91 8.06 -6.68
CA GLY A 19 -5.68 6.95 -6.13
C GLY A 19 -6.50 7.36 -4.92
N GLU A 20 -7.02 6.34 -4.26
CA GLU A 20 -7.80 6.46 -3.03
C GLU A 20 -7.28 5.46 -1.99
N THR A 21 -7.79 5.52 -0.78
CA THR A 21 -7.44 4.61 0.31
C THR A 21 -8.65 4.43 1.21
N ARG A 22 -8.87 3.20 1.67
CA ARG A 22 -9.87 2.82 2.67
C ARG A 22 -9.15 2.25 3.88
N GLU A 23 -9.38 2.84 5.04
CA GLU A 23 -8.78 2.36 6.29
C GLU A 23 -9.65 1.26 6.88
N ILE A 24 -9.09 0.05 7.05
CA ILE A 24 -9.82 -1.11 7.56
C ILE A 24 -9.84 -1.09 9.09
N ALA A 25 -8.69 -0.87 9.72
CA ALA A 25 -8.56 -0.78 11.17
C ALA A 25 -7.29 -0.02 11.56
N LEU A 26 -7.27 0.51 12.79
CA LEU A 26 -6.09 1.02 13.47
C LEU A 26 -5.96 0.33 14.81
N SER A 27 -4.81 -0.31 15.06
CA SER A 27 -4.51 -0.87 16.37
C SER A 27 -3.49 0.00 17.10
N HIS A 28 -3.96 0.71 18.12
CA HIS A 28 -3.13 1.53 19.01
C HIS A 28 -2.20 0.71 19.91
N ARG A 29 -2.41 -0.62 20.00
CA ARG A 29 -1.57 -1.51 20.83
C ARG A 29 -0.36 -2.07 20.09
N GLN A 30 -0.34 -2.00 18.76
CA GLN A 30 0.73 -2.58 17.93
C GLN A 30 1.25 -1.61 16.87
N ASN A 31 0.82 -0.34 16.85
CA ASN A 31 1.14 0.63 15.80
C ASN A 31 0.92 0.04 14.40
N VAL A 32 -0.20 -0.66 14.21
CA VAL A 32 -0.54 -1.27 12.92
C VAL A 32 -1.57 -0.39 12.23
N ILE A 33 -1.23 0.08 11.04
CA ILE A 33 -2.12 0.83 10.15
C ILE A 33 -2.47 -0.08 8.97
N PHE A 34 -3.74 -0.45 8.87
CA PHE A 34 -4.27 -1.16 7.70
C PHE A 34 -4.71 -0.12 6.66
N THR A 35 -3.88 0.07 5.63
CA THR A 35 -4.10 1.04 4.54
C THR A 35 -4.57 0.29 3.30
N GLY A 36 -5.88 0.07 3.16
CA GLY A 36 -6.43 -0.65 2.02
C GLY A 36 -6.53 0.22 0.75
N VAL A 37 -6.10 -0.35 -0.37
CA VAL A 37 -6.52 -0.05 -1.76
C VAL A 37 -6.16 1.33 -2.34
N PRO A 38 -4.90 1.60 -2.74
CA PRO A 38 -4.60 2.41 -3.91
C PRO A 38 -5.33 1.87 -5.13
N ALA A 39 -6.43 2.49 -5.54
CA ALA A 39 -6.95 2.31 -6.88
C ALA A 39 -6.21 3.26 -7.82
N LEU A 40 -5.11 2.81 -8.41
CA LEU A 40 -4.37 3.61 -9.40
C LEU A 40 -5.07 3.51 -10.75
N HIS A 41 -5.44 4.66 -11.31
CA HIS A 41 -6.09 4.75 -12.62
C HIS A 41 -5.04 5.00 -13.70
N PRO A 42 -5.01 4.29 -14.85
CA PRO A 42 -3.92 4.37 -15.84
C PRO A 42 -3.58 5.78 -16.33
N SER A 43 -4.56 6.69 -16.38
CA SER A 43 -4.35 8.11 -16.73
C SER A 43 -3.67 8.96 -15.64
N ARG A 44 -3.45 8.40 -14.45
CA ARG A 44 -2.87 9.02 -13.24
C ARG A 44 -1.98 8.04 -12.44
N ALA A 45 -1.63 6.87 -13.02
CA ALA A 45 -1.21 5.64 -12.34
C ALA A 45 0.23 5.61 -11.80
N ASN A 46 0.90 6.75 -11.74
CA ASN A 46 2.27 6.85 -11.26
C ASN A 46 2.30 7.74 -10.03
N GLY A 47 2.46 7.13 -8.86
CA GLY A 47 2.37 7.80 -7.58
C GLY A 47 3.48 7.39 -6.64
N GLU A 48 3.90 8.34 -5.80
CA GLU A 48 4.79 8.05 -4.68
C GLU A 48 3.98 7.62 -3.47
N PHE A 49 4.48 6.58 -2.82
CA PHE A 49 4.02 6.15 -1.52
C PHE A 49 4.34 7.21 -0.45
N SER A 50 3.42 7.42 0.50
CA SER A 50 3.68 8.31 1.64
C SER A 50 4.72 7.70 2.58
N LEU A 51 5.56 8.57 3.16
CA LEU A 51 6.62 8.19 4.09
C LEU A 51 6.08 8.00 5.51
N PHE A 52 6.49 6.91 6.15
CA PHE A 52 6.22 6.61 7.56
C PHE A 52 7.52 6.11 8.21
N PRO A 53 8.34 7.02 8.75
CA PRO A 53 9.63 6.67 9.34
C PRO A 53 9.54 5.60 10.44
N GLY A 54 10.45 4.63 10.39
CA GLY A 54 10.52 3.54 11.39
C GLY A 54 9.48 2.43 11.23
N MET A 55 8.70 2.45 10.14
CA MET A 55 7.69 1.44 9.86
C MET A 55 8.12 0.56 8.68
N GLU A 56 7.72 -0.70 8.69
CA GLU A 56 7.75 -1.56 7.51
C GLU A 56 6.38 -1.53 6.81
N ARG A 57 6.41 -1.47 5.48
CA ARG A 57 5.23 -1.58 4.63
C ARG A 57 5.28 -2.90 3.86
N ILE A 58 4.19 -3.66 3.96
CA ILE A 58 3.91 -4.84 3.14
C ILE A 58 2.78 -4.48 2.20
N VAL A 59 2.99 -4.61 0.90
CA VAL A 59 1.96 -4.37 -0.12
C VAL A 59 1.62 -5.66 -0.86
N THR A 60 0.34 -5.84 -1.21
CA THR A 60 -0.14 -6.99 -1.99
C THR A 60 -1.03 -6.48 -3.11
N LEU A 61 -0.74 -6.81 -4.37
CA LEU A 61 -1.64 -6.52 -5.47
C LEU A 61 -2.84 -7.49 -5.41
N LEU A 62 -4.05 -6.98 -5.24
CA LEU A 62 -5.28 -7.78 -5.15
C LEU A 62 -5.89 -8.05 -6.52
N GLU A 63 -6.05 -6.99 -7.31
CA GLU A 63 -6.63 -7.04 -8.66
C GLU A 63 -5.84 -6.15 -9.61
N GLY A 64 -5.85 -6.50 -10.90
CA GLY A 64 -5.08 -5.81 -11.94
C GLY A 64 -4.05 -6.71 -12.62
N GLY A 65 -3.23 -6.11 -13.48
CA GLY A 65 -2.13 -6.80 -14.16
C GLY A 65 -0.90 -6.92 -13.27
N GLU A 66 0.13 -6.14 -13.59
CA GLU A 66 1.33 -6.01 -12.76
C GLU A 66 1.50 -4.54 -12.33
N MET A 67 2.22 -4.36 -11.22
CA MET A 67 2.64 -3.06 -10.73
C MET A 67 4.15 -3.06 -10.54
N PHE A 68 4.82 -2.02 -11.03
CA PHE A 68 6.24 -1.80 -10.82
C PHE A 68 6.47 -0.88 -9.64
N LEU A 69 7.30 -1.31 -8.71
CA LEU A 69 7.73 -0.58 -7.53
C LEU A 69 9.20 -0.22 -7.69
N GLU A 70 9.49 1.08 -7.70
CA GLU A 70 10.83 1.61 -7.89
C GLU A 70 11.22 2.46 -6.68
N SER A 71 12.25 2.01 -5.96
CA SER A 71 12.96 2.83 -4.98
C SER A 71 14.14 3.52 -5.67
N ALA A 72 14.49 4.73 -5.22
CA ALA A 72 15.54 5.54 -5.86
C ALA A 72 16.90 4.81 -5.95
N ASP A 73 17.24 4.01 -4.93
CA ASP A 73 18.57 3.41 -4.79
C ASP A 73 18.57 1.98 -4.23
N ARG A 74 17.42 1.39 -3.88
CA ARG A 74 17.36 0.08 -3.18
C ARG A 74 16.88 -1.07 -4.04
N PHE A 75 15.80 -0.90 -4.79
CA PHE A 75 15.18 -1.99 -5.52
C PHE A 75 14.33 -1.49 -6.69
N ASN A 76 14.16 -2.38 -7.66
CA ASN A 76 13.11 -2.32 -8.65
C ASN A 76 12.40 -3.69 -8.63
N HIS A 77 11.10 -3.69 -8.33
CA HIS A 77 10.33 -4.90 -8.09
C HIS A 77 9.02 -4.90 -8.87
N THR A 78 8.71 -6.01 -9.53
CA THR A 78 7.41 -6.22 -10.16
C THR A 78 6.49 -6.97 -9.20
N LEU A 79 5.52 -6.24 -8.65
CA LEU A 79 4.49 -6.77 -7.78
C LEU A 79 3.42 -7.50 -8.62
N LYS A 80 3.25 -8.79 -8.32
CA LYS A 80 2.28 -9.67 -8.98
C LYS A 80 1.03 -9.88 -8.11
N PRO A 81 -0.10 -10.25 -8.71
CA PRO A 81 -1.32 -10.50 -7.96
C PRO A 81 -1.10 -11.55 -6.84
N LEU A 82 -1.60 -11.22 -5.65
CA LEU A 82 -1.58 -12.03 -4.44
C LEU A 82 -0.18 -12.40 -3.95
N GLN A 83 0.84 -11.63 -4.34
CA GLN A 83 2.21 -11.80 -3.86
C GLN A 83 2.59 -10.61 -2.97
N PRO A 84 2.70 -10.79 -1.65
CA PRO A 84 3.09 -9.71 -0.75
C PRO A 84 4.57 -9.35 -0.95
N PHE A 85 4.87 -8.06 -0.86
CA PHE A 85 6.22 -7.53 -0.92
C PHE A 85 6.44 -6.51 0.21
N ALA A 86 7.51 -6.70 0.99
CA ALA A 86 7.86 -5.87 2.13
C ALA A 86 8.99 -4.88 1.78
N PHE A 87 8.87 -3.64 2.25
CA PHE A 87 9.91 -2.62 2.16
C PHE A 87 9.77 -1.58 3.28
N ALA A 88 10.87 -0.91 3.61
CA ALA A 88 10.86 0.13 4.64
C ALA A 88 10.04 1.35 4.18
N ALA A 89 9.11 1.80 5.02
CA ALA A 89 8.18 2.88 4.69
C ALA A 89 8.81 4.28 4.82
N ASP A 90 10.07 4.37 5.23
CA ASP A 90 10.88 5.60 5.22
C ASP A 90 11.53 5.88 3.86
N GLN A 91 11.40 4.96 2.90
CA GLN A 91 11.92 5.10 1.56
C GLN A 91 10.91 5.71 0.60
N VAL A 92 11.38 6.57 -0.29
CA VAL A 92 10.58 7.06 -1.43
C VAL A 92 10.45 5.93 -2.44
N VAL A 93 9.25 5.35 -2.52
CA VAL A 93 8.92 4.28 -3.48
C VAL A 93 7.87 4.80 -4.44
N LYS A 94 8.16 4.71 -5.74
CA LYS A 94 7.25 5.03 -6.84
C LYS A 94 6.56 3.77 -7.31
N ALA A 95 5.25 3.83 -7.44
CA ALA A 95 4.45 2.77 -8.02
C ALA A 95 4.02 3.17 -9.43
N LYS A 96 4.11 2.24 -10.38
CA LYS A 96 3.69 2.42 -11.78
C LYS A 96 2.88 1.20 -12.23
N THR A 97 1.81 1.40 -12.99
CA THR A 97 1.04 0.30 -13.58
C THR A 97 0.44 0.71 -14.92
N ASP A 98 0.32 -0.24 -15.83
CA ASP A 98 -0.22 -0.03 -17.19
C ASP A 98 -1.76 -0.08 -17.24
N GLY A 99 -2.41 -0.38 -16.10
CA GLY A 99 -3.87 -0.55 -16.00
C GLY A 99 -4.42 -0.17 -14.63
N ARG A 100 -5.66 -0.58 -14.35
CA ARG A 100 -6.21 -0.43 -13.00
C ARG A 100 -5.55 -1.47 -12.09
N ALA A 101 -5.04 -1.03 -10.96
CA ALA A 101 -4.51 -1.89 -9.90
C ALA A 101 -5.27 -1.60 -8.59
N ASP A 102 -5.57 -2.66 -7.85
CA ASP A 102 -6.06 -2.62 -6.48
C ASP A 102 -4.98 -3.22 -5.58
N VAL A 103 -4.47 -2.48 -4.60
CA VAL A 103 -3.35 -2.91 -3.74
C VAL A 103 -3.76 -2.88 -2.27
N ASP A 104 -3.60 -3.95 -1.53
CA ASP A 104 -3.68 -3.88 -0.08
C ASP A 104 -2.33 -3.45 0.52
N GLY A 105 -2.36 -2.59 1.53
CA GLY A 105 -1.17 -2.07 2.20
C GLY A 105 -1.24 -2.24 3.70
N PHE A 106 -0.33 -3.03 4.25
CA PHE A 106 -0.16 -3.20 5.68
C PHE A 106 1.08 -2.45 6.15
N GLN A 107 0.94 -1.62 7.17
CA GLN A 107 2.07 -0.91 7.77
C GLN A 107 2.15 -1.26 9.24
N HIS A 108 3.31 -1.70 9.68
CA HIS A 108 3.55 -2.01 11.07
C HIS A 108 4.89 -1.45 11.53
N HIS A 109 4.97 -1.12 12.81
CA HIS A 109 6.25 -0.81 13.43
C HIS A 109 6.95 -2.14 13.70
N ASP A 110 8.08 -2.36 13.04
CA ASP A 110 8.89 -3.53 13.32
C ASP A 110 9.46 -3.36 14.74
N THR A 111 8.93 -4.13 15.68
CA THR A 111 9.44 -4.15 17.05
C THR A 111 10.36 -5.35 17.12
N PRO A 112 11.69 -5.18 17.33
CA PRO A 112 12.58 -6.33 17.35
C PRO A 112 12.14 -7.29 18.46
N GLY A 113 11.61 -8.45 18.07
CA GLY A 113 11.18 -9.50 19.01
C GLY A 113 9.78 -10.10 18.84
N CYS A 114 8.98 -9.72 17.84
CA CYS A 114 7.72 -10.43 17.54
C CYS A 114 7.93 -11.48 16.45
N LEU A 115 8.27 -12.71 16.85
CA LEU A 115 8.00 -13.96 16.13
C LEU A 115 6.97 -14.77 16.93
#